data_AF-A0A4Y2FVH9-F1
#
_entry.id   AF-A0A4Y2FVH9-F1
#
_cell.length_a   1.000
_cell.length_b   1.000
_cell.length_c   1.000
_cell.angle_alpha   90.00
_cell.angle_beta   90.00
_cell.angle_gamma   90.00
#
_symmetry.space_group_name_H-M   'P 1'
#
loop_
_entity.id
_entity.type
_entity.pdbx_description
1 polymer ?
#
loop_
_entity_poly.entity_id
_entity_poly.type
_entity_poly.pdbx_seq_one_letter_code
_entity_poly.pdbx_strand_id
1 'polypeptide(L)'
;MILVNPQQRDLQRMLWKNNPDDPVKTYKLNTVTYGTTSGPYLATRTLTQIATDEGGKFSLTAPVIETDFYIGDLVNGVNNEATAVELERQLIKLLDAGFKKLHKWSSNSRRLLQSVPQVDLEFYFHKDKENIKTLGLK
;
A
#
# COMPACT_ATOMS: atom_id res chain seq x y z
N MET A 1 1.93 1.85 8.94
CA MET A 1 2.51 0.49 9.11
C MET A 1 1.79 -0.21 10.25
N ILE A 2 1.66 -1.54 10.21
CA ILE A 2 0.95 -2.33 11.22
C ILE A 2 1.93 -2.73 12.32
N LEU A 3 1.69 -2.28 13.55
CA LEU A 3 2.55 -2.59 14.70
C LEU A 3 2.27 -3.99 15.23
N VAL A 4 3.35 -4.71 15.55
CA VAL A 4 3.29 -5.98 16.26
C VAL A 4 3.17 -5.68 17.75
N ASN A 5 2.31 -6.45 18.41
CA ASN A 5 2.14 -6.41 19.85
C ASN A 5 3.53 -6.53 20.55
N PRO A 6 3.92 -5.61 21.46
CA PRO A 6 5.25 -5.60 22.07
C PRO A 6 5.71 -6.95 22.64
N GLN A 7 4.78 -7.72 23.22
CA GLN A 7 5.03 -9.03 23.81
C GLN A 7 5.38 -10.10 22.76
N GLN A 8 5.01 -9.89 21.48
CA GLN A 8 5.29 -10.81 20.38
C GLN A 8 6.51 -10.41 19.54
N ARG A 9 7.08 -9.21 19.74
CA ARG A 9 8.23 -8.71 18.93
C ARG A 9 9.49 -9.54 19.10
N ASP A 10 9.63 -10.23 20.22
CA ASP A 10 10.74 -11.15 20.46
C ASP A 10 10.73 -12.37 19.54
N LEU A 11 9.59 -12.71 18.95
CA LEU A 11 9.45 -13.75 17.93
C LEU A 11 9.93 -13.29 16.54
N GLN A 12 10.23 -11.99 16.37
CA GLN A 12 10.67 -11.38 15.10
C GLN A 12 12.08 -10.81 15.20
N ARG A 13 12.98 -11.52 15.90
CA ARG A 13 14.37 -11.10 16.03
C ARG A 13 15.16 -11.38 14.76
N MET A 14 16.05 -10.45 14.42
CA MET A 14 17.00 -10.59 13.32
C MET A 14 18.43 -10.41 13.84
N LEU A 15 19.34 -11.22 13.32
CA LEU A 15 20.77 -11.05 13.51
C LEU A 15 21.35 -10.29 12.32
N TRP A 16 22.27 -9.36 12.57
CA TRP A 16 22.85 -8.52 11.54
C TRP A 16 24.33 -8.26 11.79
N LYS A 17 25.11 -8.22 10.71
CA LYS A 17 26.51 -7.79 10.69
C LYS A 17 26.69 -6.86 9.49
N ASN A 18 27.39 -5.74 9.65
CA ASN A 18 27.70 -4.88 8.50
C ASN A 18 28.85 -5.49 7.68
N ASN A 19 29.84 -6.07 8.37
CA ASN A 19 30.95 -6.82 7.78
C ASN A 19 31.10 -8.21 8.43
N PRO A 20 31.74 -9.19 7.78
CA PRO A 20 31.96 -10.52 8.33
C PRO A 20 32.66 -10.54 9.69
N ASP A 21 33.54 -9.57 9.95
CA ASP A 21 34.36 -9.49 11.17
C ASP A 21 33.70 -8.69 12.31
N ASP A 22 32.60 -7.96 12.03
CA ASP A 22 31.92 -7.16 13.04
C ASP A 22 31.28 -8.05 14.13
N PRO A 23 31.03 -7.54 15.35
CA PRO A 23 30.18 -8.25 16.30
C PRO A 23 28.74 -8.37 15.76
N VAL A 24 28.10 -9.51 16.02
CA VAL A 24 26.68 -9.74 15.66
C VAL A 24 25.79 -8.80 16.46
N LYS A 25 24.95 -8.04 15.77
CA LYS A 25 23.89 -7.21 16.37
C LYS A 25 22.57 -7.96 16.33
N THR A 26 21.73 -7.75 17.33
CA THR A 26 20.36 -8.29 17.36
C THR A 26 19.36 -7.16 17.31
N TYR A 27 18.40 -7.27 16.40
CA TYR A 27 17.31 -6.32 16.22
C TYR A 27 15.97 -7.01 16.47
N LYS A 28 14.96 -6.23 16.91
CA LYS A 28 13.56 -6.67 17.00
C LYS A 28 12.74 -5.88 16.01
N LEU A 29 12.01 -6.56 15.13
CA LEU A 29 11.09 -5.89 14.21
C LEU A 29 9.84 -5.44 14.97
N ASN A 30 9.44 -4.19 14.74
CA ASN A 30 8.29 -3.59 15.44
C ASN A 30 6.97 -3.73 14.65
N THR A 31 7.06 -4.05 13.37
CA THR A 31 5.94 -4.07 12.44
C THR A 31 5.80 -5.44 11.79
N VAL A 32 4.61 -5.75 11.31
CA VAL A 32 4.39 -6.95 10.48
C VAL A 32 5.37 -6.88 9.30
N THR A 33 6.22 -7.91 9.18
CA THR A 33 7.27 -7.96 8.17
C THR A 33 6.89 -8.90 7.02
N TYR A 34 7.47 -8.63 5.85
CA TYR A 34 7.42 -9.53 4.71
C TYR A 34 8.06 -10.89 5.05
N GLY A 35 7.57 -11.96 4.42
CA GLY A 35 8.09 -13.32 4.60
C GLY A 35 7.44 -14.11 5.74
N THR A 36 6.52 -13.49 6.49
CA THR A 36 5.67 -14.21 7.46
C THR A 36 4.40 -14.73 6.78
N THR A 37 3.99 -15.97 7.07
CA THR A 37 2.80 -16.59 6.46
C THR A 37 1.53 -15.77 6.69
N SER A 38 1.41 -15.12 7.86
CA SER A 38 0.25 -14.29 8.20
C SER A 38 0.34 -12.85 7.68
N GLY A 39 1.50 -12.40 7.20
CA GLY A 39 1.75 -11.02 6.79
C GLY A 39 0.74 -10.49 5.77
N PRO A 40 0.50 -11.19 4.64
CA PRO A 40 -0.48 -10.78 3.63
C PRO A 40 -1.90 -10.68 4.20
N TYR A 41 -2.33 -11.66 4.99
CA TYR A 41 -3.65 -11.65 5.63
C TYR A 41 -3.81 -10.44 6.55
N LEU A 42 -2.82 -10.16 7.40
CA LEU A 42 -2.88 -9.03 8.33
C LEU A 42 -2.93 -7.67 7.60
N ALA A 43 -2.21 -7.54 6.49
CA ALA A 43 -2.26 -6.34 5.65
C ALA A 43 -3.66 -6.12 5.06
N THR A 44 -4.19 -7.13 4.35
CA THR A 44 -5.53 -7.06 3.74
C THR A 44 -6.62 -6.88 4.80
N ARG A 45 -6.60 -7.64 5.90
CA ARG A 45 -7.61 -7.55 6.96
C ARG A 45 -7.65 -6.17 7.61
N THR A 46 -6.49 -5.51 7.75
CA THR A 46 -6.40 -4.15 8.29
C THR A 46 -6.98 -3.13 7.32
N LEU A 47 -6.74 -3.26 6.01
CA LEU A 47 -7.38 -2.43 4.98
C LEU A 47 -8.91 -2.57 5.04
N THR A 48 -9.42 -3.79 5.07
CA THR A 48 -10.87 -4.07 5.22
C THR A 48 -11.43 -3.47 6.50
N GLN A 49 -10.68 -3.53 7.62
CA GLN A 49 -11.13 -2.91 8.88
C GLN A 49 -11.26 -1.40 8.76
N ILE A 50 -10.30 -0.72 8.10
CA ILE A 50 -10.37 0.73 7.88
C ILE A 50 -11.58 1.09 7.01
N ALA A 51 -11.86 0.31 5.96
CA ALA A 51 -13.06 0.50 5.15
C ALA A 51 -14.34 0.31 5.96
N THR A 52 -14.37 -0.67 6.87
CA THR A 52 -15.51 -0.91 7.76
C THR A 52 -15.72 0.24 8.75
N ASP A 53 -14.65 0.72 9.39
CA ASP A 53 -14.74 1.69 10.49
C ASP A 53 -14.91 3.13 9.98
N GLU A 54 -14.24 3.50 8.88
CA GLU A 54 -14.18 4.89 8.38
C GLU A 54 -14.83 5.07 7.00
N GLY A 55 -15.12 3.97 6.29
CA GLY A 55 -15.62 4.00 4.91
C GLY A 55 -17.01 4.58 4.72
N GLY A 56 -17.79 4.76 5.79
CA GLY A 56 -19.13 5.36 5.72
C GLY A 56 -19.16 6.77 5.12
N LYS A 57 -18.03 7.49 5.15
CA LYS A 57 -17.86 8.83 4.53
C LYS A 57 -17.34 8.78 3.09
N PHE A 58 -16.99 7.60 2.58
CA PHE A 58 -16.24 7.38 1.35
C PHE A 58 -16.87 6.28 0.50
N SER A 59 -18.07 6.57 -0.04
CA SER A 59 -18.90 5.61 -0.76
C SER A 59 -18.27 5.02 -2.03
N LEU A 60 -17.33 5.72 -2.66
CA LEU A 60 -16.62 5.19 -3.84
C LEU A 60 -15.47 4.26 -3.44
N THR A 61 -14.82 4.52 -2.30
CA THR A 61 -13.59 3.82 -1.93
C THR A 61 -13.84 2.55 -1.12
N ALA A 62 -14.85 2.54 -0.24
CA ALA A 62 -15.06 1.38 0.63
C ALA A 62 -15.20 0.05 -0.16
N PRO A 63 -15.96 -0.01 -1.27
CA PRO A 63 -16.04 -1.23 -2.09
C PRO A 63 -14.70 -1.57 -2.77
N VAL A 64 -13.98 -0.55 -3.26
CA VAL A 64 -12.69 -0.70 -3.95
C VAL A 64 -11.62 -1.30 -3.02
N ILE A 65 -11.65 -0.96 -1.73
CA ILE A 65 -10.72 -1.56 -0.75
C ILE A 65 -10.94 -3.08 -0.62
N GLU A 66 -12.19 -3.54 -0.73
CA GLU A 66 -12.53 -4.95 -0.56
C GLU A 66 -12.26 -5.78 -1.81
N THR A 67 -12.39 -5.18 -3.01
CA THR A 67 -12.33 -5.93 -4.26
C THR A 67 -11.02 -5.78 -5.04
N ASP A 68 -10.34 -4.64 -4.90
CA ASP A 68 -9.32 -4.23 -5.88
C ASP A 68 -7.91 -4.12 -5.30
N PHE A 69 -7.76 -4.37 -4.00
CA PHE A 69 -6.44 -4.51 -3.37
C PHE A 69 -5.93 -5.94 -3.47
N TYR A 70 -4.71 -6.08 -3.96
CA TYR A 70 -3.94 -7.32 -3.88
C TYR A 70 -2.72 -7.13 -2.99
N ILE A 71 -2.79 -7.65 -1.76
CA ILE A 71 -1.79 -7.63 -0.67
C ILE A 71 -1.38 -6.21 -0.21
N GLY A 72 -0.93 -5.36 -1.14
CA GLY A 72 -0.56 -3.97 -0.92
C GLY A 72 -0.66 -3.08 -2.17
N ASP A 73 -0.98 -3.64 -3.32
CA ASP A 73 -1.17 -2.90 -4.57
C ASP A 73 -2.66 -2.73 -4.85
N LEU A 74 -3.06 -1.51 -5.24
CA LEU A 74 -4.41 -1.21 -5.70
C LEU A 74 -4.41 -1.08 -7.22
N VAL A 75 -5.26 -1.85 -7.89
CA VAL A 75 -5.46 -1.74 -9.34
C VAL A 75 -6.95 -1.60 -9.62
N ASN A 76 -7.38 -0.42 -10.05
CA ASN A 76 -8.78 -0.12 -10.35
C ASN A 76 -8.88 0.67 -11.67
N GLY A 77 -10.03 0.54 -12.35
CA GLY A 77 -10.41 1.38 -13.48
C GLY A 77 -11.87 1.82 -13.36
N VAL A 78 -12.15 3.05 -13.79
CA VAL A 78 -13.51 3.60 -13.87
C VAL A 78 -13.76 4.24 -15.24
N ASN A 79 -15.03 4.28 -15.64
CA ASN A 79 -15.43 4.74 -16.98
C ASN A 79 -15.41 6.27 -17.18
N ASN A 80 -15.13 7.04 -16.12
CA ASN A 80 -15.17 8.49 -16.15
C ASN A 80 -13.98 9.08 -15.38
N GLU A 81 -13.23 9.99 -16.02
CA GLU A 81 -12.07 10.64 -15.42
C GLU A 81 -12.44 11.41 -14.13
N ALA A 82 -13.58 12.10 -14.12
CA ALA A 82 -14.00 12.84 -12.91
C ALA A 82 -14.27 11.90 -11.72
N THR A 83 -14.83 10.72 -11.98
CA THR A 83 -15.00 9.67 -10.97
C THR A 83 -13.65 9.12 -10.51
N ALA A 84 -12.67 8.99 -11.41
CA ALA A 84 -11.33 8.50 -11.07
C ALA A 84 -10.60 9.46 -10.12
N VAL A 85 -10.66 10.76 -10.42
CA VAL A 85 -10.08 11.82 -9.56
C VAL A 85 -10.76 11.85 -8.18
N GLU A 86 -12.08 11.71 -8.14
CA GLU A 86 -12.80 11.67 -6.86
C GLU A 86 -12.50 10.38 -6.07
N LEU A 87 -12.37 9.24 -6.74
CA LEU A 87 -11.96 7.98 -6.12
C LEU A 87 -10.56 8.08 -5.50
N GLU A 88 -9.58 8.62 -6.23
CA GLU A 88 -8.23 8.91 -5.71
C GLU A 88 -8.31 9.77 -4.44
N ARG A 89 -9.08 10.85 -4.49
CA ARG A 89 -9.22 11.77 -3.36
C ARG A 89 -9.83 11.08 -2.14
N GLN A 90 -10.81 10.21 -2.34
CA GLN A 90 -11.43 9.44 -1.26
C GLN A 90 -10.47 8.36 -0.73
N LEU A 91 -9.71 7.70 -1.59
CA LEU A 91 -8.67 6.72 -1.23
C LEU A 91 -7.61 7.30 -0.30
N ILE A 92 -7.04 8.45 -0.68
CA ILE A 92 -6.03 9.13 0.14
C ILE A 92 -6.60 9.44 1.53
N LYS A 93 -7.80 10.06 1.58
CA LYS A 93 -8.42 10.44 2.85
C LYS A 93 -8.83 9.26 3.73
N LEU A 94 -9.31 8.17 3.15
CA LEU A 94 -9.68 6.99 3.92
C LEU A 94 -8.43 6.30 4.49
N LEU A 95 -7.36 6.19 3.70
CA LEU A 95 -6.13 5.53 4.12
C LEU A 95 -5.28 6.38 5.08
N ASP A 96 -5.51 7.69 5.15
CA ASP A 96 -4.95 8.56 6.19
C ASP A 96 -5.29 8.10 7.61
N ALA A 97 -6.42 7.40 7.79
CA ALA A 97 -6.84 6.87 9.09
C ALA A 97 -5.92 5.75 9.63
N GLY A 98 -5.12 5.08 8.78
CA GLY A 98 -4.27 3.97 9.25
C GLY A 98 -2.91 3.81 8.55
N PHE A 99 -2.88 3.85 7.22
CA PHE A 99 -1.67 3.59 6.44
C PHE A 99 -0.91 4.86 6.05
N LYS A 100 -1.54 6.03 6.19
CA LYS A 100 -1.02 7.40 5.99
C LYS A 100 -0.59 7.79 4.58
N LYS A 101 -0.08 6.88 3.74
CA LYS A 101 0.36 7.28 2.40
C LYS A 101 0.40 6.14 1.38
N LEU A 102 -0.35 6.31 0.30
CA LEU A 102 -0.16 5.56 -0.95
C LEU A 102 1.02 6.15 -1.72
N HIS A 103 1.81 5.28 -2.32
CA HIS A 103 2.99 5.64 -3.13
C HIS A 103 2.93 4.88 -4.45
N LYS A 104 3.80 5.25 -5.40
CA LYS A 104 3.93 4.63 -6.72
C LYS A 104 2.67 4.74 -7.59
N TRP A 105 2.08 5.93 -7.62
CA TRP A 105 0.92 6.21 -8.44
C TRP A 105 1.25 6.10 -9.92
N SER A 106 0.36 5.42 -10.65
CA SER A 106 0.42 5.29 -12.10
C SER A 106 -0.98 5.41 -12.69
N SER A 107 -1.17 6.21 -13.73
CA SER A 107 -2.47 6.39 -14.40
C SER A 107 -2.33 6.86 -15.85
N ASN A 108 -3.30 6.52 -16.69
CA ASN A 108 -3.43 7.03 -18.05
C ASN A 108 -4.08 8.42 -18.11
N SER A 109 -4.58 8.94 -16.97
CA SER A 109 -5.07 10.31 -16.84
C SER A 109 -4.00 11.18 -16.19
N ARG A 110 -3.55 12.23 -16.91
CA ARG A 110 -2.69 13.27 -16.32
C ARG A 110 -3.40 14.03 -15.22
N ARG A 111 -4.71 14.24 -15.37
CA ARG A 111 -5.51 15.02 -14.43
C ARG A 111 -5.55 14.37 -13.05
N LEU A 112 -5.65 13.04 -13.00
CA LEU A 112 -5.55 12.27 -11.75
C LEU A 112 -4.18 12.52 -11.10
N LEU A 113 -3.09 12.33 -11.85
CA LEU A 113 -1.73 12.46 -11.32
C LEU A 113 -1.33 13.89 -10.93
N GLN A 114 -2.10 14.93 -11.25
CA GLN A 114 -1.79 16.31 -10.88
C GLN A 114 -1.79 16.55 -9.36
N SER A 115 -2.56 15.76 -8.62
CA SER A 115 -2.67 15.91 -7.16
C SER A 115 -1.59 15.15 -6.39
N VAL A 116 -0.84 14.28 -7.07
CA VAL A 116 0.14 13.38 -6.46
C VAL A 116 1.53 14.05 -6.44
N PRO A 117 2.24 14.06 -5.31
CA PRO A 117 3.61 14.57 -5.26
C PRO A 117 4.55 13.78 -6.20
N GLN A 118 5.50 14.48 -6.82
CA GLN A 118 6.41 13.86 -7.80
C GLN A 118 7.21 12.67 -7.24
N VAL A 119 7.51 12.67 -5.94
CA VAL A 119 8.20 11.56 -5.25
C VAL A 119 7.37 10.28 -5.17
N ASP A 120 6.04 10.40 -5.28
CA ASP A 120 5.11 9.28 -5.18
C ASP A 120 4.62 8.81 -6.56
N LEU A 121 5.04 9.44 -7.65
CA LEU A 121 4.74 9.00 -9.01
C LEU A 121 5.69 7.87 -9.42
N GLU A 122 5.16 6.79 -9.99
CA GLU A 122 5.97 5.73 -10.59
C GLU A 122 6.02 5.86 -12.11
N PHE A 123 4.86 5.92 -12.77
CA PHE A 123 4.77 5.98 -14.23
C PHE A 123 3.54 6.76 -14.75
N TYR A 124 3.70 7.37 -15.92
CA TYR A 124 2.59 7.82 -16.75
C TYR A 124 2.40 6.82 -17.89
N PHE A 125 1.17 6.33 -18.11
CA PHE A 125 0.89 5.43 -19.22
C PHE A 125 1.02 6.22 -20.54
N HIS A 126 2.16 6.07 -21.22
CA HIS A 126 2.32 6.48 -22.62
C HIS A 126 1.86 5.33 -23.51
N LYS A 127 1.06 5.63 -24.54
CA LYS A 127 0.54 4.66 -25.52
C LYS A 127 1.59 3.74 -26.16
N ASP A 128 2.87 4.11 -26.09
CA ASP A 128 3.97 3.46 -26.80
C ASP A 128 4.98 2.71 -25.90
N LYS A 129 4.68 2.53 -24.59
CA LYS A 129 5.50 1.69 -23.70
C LYS A 129 4.65 0.60 -23.05
N GLU A 130 4.72 -0.58 -23.63
CA GLU A 130 4.09 -1.79 -23.12
C GLU A 130 4.91 -2.34 -21.94
N ASN A 131 4.21 -2.68 -20.86
CA ASN A 131 4.64 -3.46 -19.69
C ASN A 131 5.13 -2.65 -18.48
N ILE A 132 4.19 -2.41 -17.56
CA ILE A 132 4.47 -2.04 -16.17
C ILE A 132 4.58 -3.35 -15.37
N LYS A 133 5.56 -3.44 -14.47
CA LYS A 133 5.61 -4.54 -13.51
C LYS A 133 4.49 -4.37 -12.50
N THR A 134 3.48 -5.21 -12.61
CA THR A 134 2.38 -5.29 -11.65
C THR A 134 2.53 -6.59 -10.88
N LEU A 135 2.49 -6.54 -9.54
CA LEU A 135 2.60 -7.73 -8.67
C LEU A 135 3.91 -8.52 -8.82
N GLY A 136 4.99 -7.87 -9.25
CA GLY A 136 6.28 -8.53 -9.50
C GLY A 136 6.33 -9.37 -10.78
N LEU A 137 5.24 -9.38 -11.57
CA LEU A 137 5.15 -10.06 -12.86
C LEU A 137 5.62 -9.12 -13.98
N LYS A 138 6.23 -9.70 -15.01
CA LYS A 138 6.59 -9.06 -16.28
C LYS A 138 5.78 -9.68 -17.40
#